data_AF-A0A2H5WKP2-F1
#
_entry.id   AF-A0A2H5WKP2-F1
#
_cell.length_a   1.000
_cell.length_b   1.000
_cell.length_c   1.000
_cell.angle_alpha   90.00
_cell.angle_beta   90.00
_cell.angle_gamma   90.00
#
_symmetry.space_group_name_H-M   'P 1'
#
loop_
_entity.id
_entity.type
_entity.pdbx_description
1 polymer ?
#
loop_
_entity_poly.entity_id
_entity_poly.type
_entity_poly.pdbx_seq_one_letter_code
_entity_poly.pdbx_strand_id
1 'polypeptide(L)'
;MKTGLKWVALVWLLILNAGMSSVQGAATRGGSVSEVFCELAHIRQIGVRKDRAQLQVLLHALQRKPDSNALFRIKVAMPALSAPLYWHWQTALLIAFARLEDARSLADLMALRSKPGWKDHPYLIPAIARIKASVAVPRVRTAEDWQRKVAVFLQECKGGDDSQSRHQAICTRFLAEMASEAYAAGVREAFRVLNEAGIDWQSDSVASWIVELGQRTGQERAEWLLARLRTATAIRAELYYDLQALADCGEIAVKLLMGWWEELSQSATSNTDSPAIEVRRALCLQALAAIDHPAARAFVEKHAEERQLFLAQPLEGCPMVFTSSY
;
A
#
# COMPACT_ATOMS: atom_id res chain seq x y z
N MET A 1 21.54 -27.35 -33.20
CA MET A 1 21.60 -25.99 -32.60
C MET A 1 20.25 -25.64 -31.97
N LYS A 2 19.99 -26.00 -30.71
CA LYS A 2 18.76 -25.66 -29.96
C LYS A 2 19.07 -25.52 -28.46
N THR A 3 20.08 -24.73 -28.12
CA THR A 3 20.53 -24.53 -26.73
C THR A 3 20.58 -23.06 -26.30
N GLY A 4 20.37 -22.10 -27.22
CA GLY A 4 20.49 -20.67 -26.92
C GLY A 4 19.28 -20.03 -26.23
N LEU A 5 18.07 -20.55 -26.42
CA LEU A 5 16.84 -19.88 -25.91
C LEU A 5 16.56 -20.14 -24.42
N LYS A 6 17.06 -21.27 -23.88
CA LYS A 6 16.88 -21.62 -22.46
C LYS A 6 17.74 -20.79 -21.52
N TRP A 7 18.90 -20.30 -22.00
CA TRP A 7 19.83 -19.51 -21.18
C TRP A 7 19.37 -18.07 -20.99
N VAL A 8 18.69 -17.47 -21.99
CA VAL A 8 18.19 -16.10 -21.86
C VAL A 8 17.06 -16.03 -20.82
N ALA A 9 16.16 -17.02 -20.78
CA ALA A 9 15.12 -17.10 -19.75
C ALA A 9 15.69 -17.33 -18.33
N LEU A 10 16.74 -18.16 -18.20
CA LEU A 10 17.42 -18.39 -16.92
C LEU A 10 18.16 -17.14 -16.41
N VAL A 11 18.76 -16.36 -17.30
CA VAL A 11 19.47 -15.12 -16.97
C VAL A 11 18.50 -14.01 -16.56
N TRP A 12 17.31 -13.93 -17.17
CA TRP A 12 16.27 -13.00 -16.72
C TRP A 12 15.70 -13.35 -15.33
N LEU A 13 15.56 -14.64 -15.02
CA LEU A 13 15.24 -15.12 -13.66
C LEU A 13 16.36 -14.77 -12.66
N LEU A 14 17.64 -14.86 -13.06
CA LEU A 14 18.78 -14.52 -12.20
C LEU A 14 18.99 -13.01 -11.99
N ILE A 15 18.64 -12.16 -12.96
CA ILE A 15 18.69 -10.70 -12.79
C ILE A 15 17.52 -10.19 -11.94
N LEU A 16 16.36 -10.87 -11.97
CA LEU A 16 15.29 -10.72 -10.99
C LEU A 16 15.69 -11.22 -9.59
N ASN A 17 16.54 -12.25 -9.49
CA ASN A 17 17.04 -12.77 -8.20
C ASN A 17 17.87 -11.75 -7.43
N ALA A 18 18.70 -10.93 -8.09
CA ALA A 18 19.45 -9.87 -7.40
C ALA A 18 18.53 -8.74 -6.84
N GLY A 19 17.24 -8.76 -7.20
CA GLY A 19 16.23 -7.84 -6.68
C GLY A 19 15.35 -8.38 -5.57
N MET A 20 15.38 -9.69 -5.29
CA MET A 20 14.56 -10.35 -4.26
C MET A 20 15.37 -11.22 -3.30
N SER A 21 16.70 -11.30 -3.44
CA SER A 21 17.57 -11.98 -2.50
C SER A 21 17.88 -11.09 -1.29
N SER A 22 17.12 -11.22 -0.19
CA SER A 22 17.67 -11.10 1.19
C SER A 22 16.66 -11.50 2.28
N VAL A 23 16.26 -12.77 2.32
CA VAL A 23 15.81 -13.41 3.58
C VAL A 23 16.76 -14.56 3.91
N GLN A 24 18.08 -14.31 3.83
CA GLN A 24 19.06 -15.23 4.40
C GLN A 24 20.13 -14.42 5.11
N GLY A 25 20.12 -14.54 6.44
CA GLY A 25 21.21 -14.10 7.32
C GLY A 25 21.02 -12.73 7.95
N ALA A 26 20.48 -12.70 9.16
CA ALA A 26 20.99 -11.92 10.32
C ALA A 26 19.90 -11.87 11.41
N ALA A 27 19.79 -12.94 12.18
CA ALA A 27 19.18 -12.86 13.50
C ALA A 27 20.25 -12.38 14.47
N THR A 28 20.27 -11.08 14.82
CA THR A 28 20.99 -10.60 16.01
C THR A 28 20.31 -9.40 16.65
N ARG A 29 19.77 -9.66 17.86
CA ARG A 29 19.44 -8.76 18.97
C ARG A 29 18.49 -7.59 18.69
N GLY A 30 17.23 -7.78 19.10
CA GLY A 30 16.23 -6.72 19.30
C GLY A 30 15.17 -6.66 18.21
N GLY A 31 14.26 -7.64 18.20
CA GLY A 31 13.14 -7.78 17.26
C GLY A 31 13.53 -8.55 15.99
N SER A 32 12.84 -9.66 15.71
CA SER A 32 13.01 -10.36 14.44
C SER A 32 12.50 -9.51 13.28
N VAL A 33 13.09 -9.62 12.08
CA VAL A 33 12.59 -8.93 10.87
C VAL A 33 11.09 -9.19 10.66
N SER A 34 10.64 -10.40 11.00
CA SER A 34 9.23 -10.79 11.05
C SER A 34 8.38 -9.79 11.85
N GLU A 35 8.77 -9.45 13.07
CA GLU A 35 8.01 -8.55 13.95
C GLU A 35 7.78 -7.17 13.34
N VAL A 36 8.78 -6.59 12.65
CA VAL A 36 8.63 -5.27 12.02
C VAL A 36 7.67 -5.32 10.82
N PHE A 37 7.69 -6.41 10.04
CA PHE A 37 6.73 -6.62 8.96
C PHE A 37 5.31 -6.87 9.49
N CYS A 38 5.16 -7.67 10.54
CA CYS A 38 3.88 -7.88 11.23
C CYS A 38 3.31 -6.56 11.75
N GLU A 39 4.14 -5.74 12.38
CA GLU A 39 3.74 -4.44 12.90
C GLU A 39 3.35 -3.49 11.76
N LEU A 40 4.11 -3.46 10.66
CA LEU A 40 3.78 -2.68 9.47
C LEU A 40 2.41 -3.09 8.89
N ALA A 41 2.15 -4.40 8.77
CA ALA A 41 0.88 -4.94 8.30
C ALA A 41 -0.26 -4.51 9.22
N HIS A 42 -0.05 -4.60 10.54
CA HIS A 42 -1.04 -4.22 11.54
C HIS A 42 -1.35 -2.71 11.52
N ILE A 43 -0.33 -1.84 11.48
CA ILE A 43 -0.49 -0.38 11.35
C ILE A 43 -1.30 -0.03 10.10
N ARG A 44 -0.99 -0.68 8.97
CA ARG A 44 -1.74 -0.48 7.72
C ARG A 44 -3.21 -0.85 7.89
N GLN A 45 -3.51 -2.01 8.48
CA GLN A 45 -4.88 -2.47 8.70
C GLN A 45 -5.67 -1.53 9.60
N ILE A 46 -5.05 -0.99 10.67
CA ILE A 46 -5.67 0.03 11.52
C ILE A 46 -6.10 1.24 10.68
N GLY A 47 -5.20 1.74 9.82
CA GLY A 47 -5.47 2.87 8.93
C GLY A 47 -6.57 2.57 7.90
N VAL A 48 -6.49 1.44 7.18
CA VAL A 48 -7.46 1.04 6.15
C VAL A 48 -8.87 0.88 6.75
N ARG A 49 -8.97 0.25 7.92
CA ARG A 49 -10.25 0.06 8.62
C ARG A 49 -10.73 1.31 9.37
N LYS A 50 -9.90 2.36 9.46
CA LYS A 50 -10.14 3.57 10.24
C LYS A 50 -10.48 3.26 11.70
N ASP A 51 -9.80 2.26 12.27
CA ASP A 51 -10.12 1.74 13.60
C ASP A 51 -9.61 2.69 14.70
N ARG A 52 -10.47 3.60 15.14
CA ARG A 52 -10.16 4.57 16.20
C ARG A 52 -9.95 3.92 17.58
N ALA A 53 -10.42 2.70 17.80
CA ALA A 53 -10.17 1.99 19.06
C ALA A 53 -8.68 1.63 19.22
N GLN A 54 -7.97 1.47 18.10
CA GLN A 54 -6.56 1.13 18.04
C GLN A 54 -5.61 2.35 18.11
N LEU A 55 -6.12 3.54 18.40
CA LEU A 55 -5.29 4.76 18.47
C LEU A 55 -4.08 4.59 19.41
N GLN A 56 -4.28 3.95 20.57
CA GLN A 56 -3.21 3.73 21.54
C GLN A 56 -2.09 2.84 21.01
N VAL A 57 -2.40 1.88 20.13
CA VAL A 57 -1.39 1.06 19.45
C VAL A 57 -0.51 1.93 18.55
N LEU A 58 -1.10 2.84 17.78
CA LEU A 58 -0.34 3.76 16.92
C LEU A 58 0.50 4.74 17.73
N LEU A 59 -0.04 5.30 18.81
CA LEU A 59 0.70 6.20 19.71
C LEU A 59 1.89 5.49 20.37
N HIS A 60 1.69 4.25 20.82
CA HIS A 60 2.77 3.44 21.38
C HIS A 60 3.84 3.11 20.33
N ALA A 61 3.45 2.78 19.10
CA ALA A 61 4.37 2.58 17.99
C ALA A 61 5.17 3.86 17.70
N LEU A 62 4.53 5.03 17.67
CA LEU A 62 5.17 6.33 17.39
C LEU A 62 6.33 6.67 18.36
N GLN A 63 6.24 6.22 19.61
CA GLN A 63 7.28 6.42 20.62
C GLN A 63 8.48 5.49 20.45
N ARG A 64 8.29 4.35 19.77
CA ARG A 64 9.36 3.39 19.49
C ARG A 64 10.08 3.80 18.22
N LYS A 65 11.41 3.77 18.23
CA LYS A 65 12.20 3.77 17.00
C LYS A 65 12.55 2.30 16.73
N PRO A 66 12.06 1.68 15.65
CA PRO A 66 12.50 0.33 15.33
C PRO A 66 14.02 0.35 15.15
N ASP A 67 14.72 -0.60 15.78
CA ASP A 67 16.17 -0.79 15.69
C ASP A 67 16.55 -1.35 14.30
N SER A 68 16.24 -0.62 13.24
CA SER A 68 16.59 -1.04 11.88
C SER A 68 17.89 -0.37 11.41
N ASN A 69 19.00 -0.73 12.07
CA ASN A 69 20.30 -0.78 11.36
C ASN A 69 20.34 -1.93 10.33
N ALA A 70 19.29 -2.73 10.31
CA ALA A 70 19.15 -3.82 9.38
C ALA A 70 19.03 -3.30 7.94
N LEU A 71 20.01 -3.69 7.12
CA LEU A 71 20.22 -3.38 5.69
C LEU A 71 19.04 -3.76 4.75
N PHE A 72 17.86 -4.05 5.30
CA PHE A 72 16.65 -4.40 4.56
C PHE A 72 16.07 -3.13 3.93
N ARG A 73 16.53 -2.85 2.71
CA ARG A 73 15.80 -1.98 1.81
C ARG A 73 14.63 -2.78 1.24
N ILE A 74 13.41 -2.43 1.62
CA ILE A 74 12.26 -2.90 0.86
C ILE A 74 12.35 -2.17 -0.49
N LYS A 75 12.45 -2.92 -1.59
CA LYS A 75 12.32 -2.32 -2.92
C LYS A 75 10.89 -1.84 -3.06
N VAL A 76 10.72 -0.53 -3.05
CA VAL A 76 9.44 0.10 -3.31
C VAL A 76 9.07 -0.16 -4.75
N ALA A 77 7.82 -0.54 -4.89
CA ALA A 77 7.06 -0.74 -6.09
C ALA A 77 6.79 0.54 -6.90
N MET A 78 7.74 1.46 -7.02
CA MET A 78 7.69 2.54 -8.03
C MET A 78 9.13 2.93 -8.42
N PRO A 79 9.35 3.36 -9.67
CA PRO A 79 10.69 3.52 -10.21
C PRO A 79 11.39 4.71 -9.52
N ALA A 80 12.21 4.44 -8.49
CA ALA A 80 13.48 5.15 -8.20
C ALA A 80 14.00 4.98 -6.77
N LEU A 81 13.24 4.53 -5.76
CA LEU A 81 13.69 4.68 -4.37
C LEU A 81 13.51 3.41 -3.54
N SER A 82 14.59 2.64 -3.41
CA SER A 82 14.74 1.70 -2.31
C SER A 82 14.85 2.50 -1.00
N ALA A 83 13.85 2.43 -0.12
CA ALA A 83 13.89 3.11 1.17
C ALA A 83 14.17 2.10 2.30
N PRO A 84 14.80 2.53 3.41
CA PRO A 84 14.96 1.68 4.58
C PRO A 84 13.61 1.20 5.15
N LEU A 85 13.56 0.01 5.73
CA LEU A 85 12.34 -0.53 6.36
C LEU A 85 11.68 0.47 7.34
N TYR A 86 12.46 1.18 8.17
CA TYR A 86 11.89 2.17 9.09
C TYR A 86 11.16 3.31 8.38
N TRP A 87 11.57 3.70 7.17
CA TRP A 87 10.90 4.76 6.40
C TRP A 87 9.49 4.33 6.01
N HIS A 88 9.32 3.06 5.60
CA HIS A 88 8.00 2.49 5.31
C HIS A 88 7.11 2.42 6.52
N TRP A 89 7.68 2.04 7.65
CA TRP A 89 7.00 2.01 8.93
C TRP A 89 6.54 3.43 9.37
N GLN A 90 7.42 4.44 9.27
CA GLN A 90 7.06 5.83 9.57
C GLN A 90 5.95 6.34 8.65
N THR A 91 6.06 6.06 7.35
CA THR A 91 5.05 6.45 6.37
C THR A 91 3.71 5.78 6.67
N ALA A 92 3.70 4.48 6.98
CA ALA A 92 2.49 3.75 7.33
C ALA A 92 1.84 4.30 8.60
N LEU A 93 2.62 4.65 9.63
CA LEU A 93 2.10 5.30 10.83
C LEU A 93 1.42 6.63 10.52
N LEU A 94 2.09 7.51 9.78
CA LEU A 94 1.56 8.83 9.45
C LEU A 94 0.28 8.74 8.63
N ILE A 95 0.23 7.82 7.66
CA ILE A 95 -1.00 7.54 6.89
C ILE A 95 -2.10 6.97 7.80
N ALA A 96 -1.78 6.04 8.70
CA ALA A 96 -2.76 5.46 9.62
C ALA A 96 -3.37 6.54 10.54
N PHE A 97 -2.55 7.37 11.18
CA PHE A 97 -3.04 8.50 11.97
C PHE A 97 -3.93 9.45 11.14
N ALA A 98 -3.50 9.77 9.93
CA ALA A 98 -4.25 10.65 9.04
C ALA A 98 -5.62 10.08 8.66
N ARG A 99 -5.73 8.76 8.44
CA ARG A 99 -6.99 8.06 8.14
C ARG A 99 -7.92 7.92 9.34
N LEU A 100 -7.35 7.80 10.56
CA LEU A 100 -8.14 7.79 11.79
C LEU A 100 -8.83 9.13 12.03
N GLU A 101 -8.21 10.23 11.57
CA GLU A 101 -8.74 11.59 11.72
C GLU A 101 -9.05 11.94 13.18
N ASP A 102 -8.23 11.43 14.12
CA ASP A 102 -8.48 11.55 15.55
C ASP A 102 -7.68 12.69 16.17
N ALA A 103 -8.39 13.70 16.67
CA ALA A 103 -7.83 14.90 17.30
C ALA A 103 -6.88 14.61 18.46
N ARG A 104 -7.07 13.47 19.17
CA ARG A 104 -6.22 13.08 20.31
C ARG A 104 -4.77 12.84 19.92
N SER A 105 -4.49 12.55 18.64
CA SER A 105 -3.14 12.34 18.12
C SER A 105 -2.40 13.62 17.72
N LEU A 106 -3.08 14.77 17.65
CA LEU A 106 -2.51 16.00 17.10
C LEU A 106 -1.30 16.49 17.89
N ALA A 107 -1.35 16.45 19.22
CA ALA A 107 -0.27 16.91 20.07
C ALA A 107 1.02 16.10 19.83
N ASP A 108 0.90 14.77 19.80
CA ASP A 108 2.02 13.86 19.52
C ASP A 108 2.61 14.08 18.12
N LEU A 109 1.77 14.20 17.09
CA LEU A 109 2.22 14.43 15.72
C LEU A 109 2.87 15.81 15.55
N MET A 110 2.33 16.84 16.19
CA MET A 110 2.93 18.18 16.15
C MET A 110 4.30 18.22 16.82
N ALA A 111 4.50 17.47 17.91
CA ALA A 111 5.82 17.34 18.57
C ALA A 111 6.89 16.70 17.65
N LEU A 112 6.49 15.92 16.64
CA LEU A 112 7.42 15.35 15.66
C LEU A 112 8.06 16.40 14.74
N ARG A 113 7.47 17.59 14.59
CA ARG A 113 8.00 18.65 13.72
C ARG A 113 9.38 19.16 14.16
N SER A 114 9.73 18.98 15.43
CA SER A 114 11.06 19.30 15.97
C SER A 114 11.94 18.06 16.18
N LYS A 115 11.44 16.85 15.91
CA LYS A 115 12.15 15.59 16.22
C LYS A 115 13.02 15.16 15.02
N PRO A 116 14.33 14.93 15.22
CA PRO A 116 15.20 14.37 14.18
C PRO A 116 14.66 13.05 13.62
N GLY A 117 14.75 12.88 12.30
CA GLY A 117 14.22 11.70 11.60
C GLY A 117 12.70 11.73 11.33
N TRP A 118 11.98 12.73 11.85
CA TRP A 118 10.55 12.94 11.55
C TRP A 118 10.28 14.29 10.91
N LYS A 119 10.97 15.34 11.34
CA LYS A 119 10.75 16.71 10.86
C LYS A 119 10.81 16.85 9.33
N ASP A 120 11.67 16.07 8.68
CA ASP A 120 11.89 16.09 7.23
C ASP A 120 11.07 14.99 6.51
N HIS A 121 10.25 14.21 7.23
CA HIS A 121 9.45 13.16 6.63
C HIS A 121 8.26 13.79 5.88
N PRO A 122 8.14 13.59 4.56
CA PRO A 122 7.26 14.39 3.72
C PRO A 122 5.76 14.11 3.96
N TYR A 123 5.43 13.01 4.65
CA TYR A 123 4.07 12.67 5.06
C TYR A 123 3.62 13.36 6.36
N LEU A 124 4.53 13.96 7.14
CA LEU A 124 4.19 14.48 8.47
C LEU A 124 3.22 15.65 8.40
N ILE A 125 3.52 16.64 7.56
CA ILE A 125 2.68 17.83 7.40
C ILE A 125 1.31 17.48 6.79
N PRO A 126 1.21 16.71 5.70
CA PRO A 126 -0.08 16.28 5.15
C PRO A 126 -0.92 15.45 6.13
N ALA A 127 -0.30 14.58 6.93
CA ALA A 127 -1.01 13.80 7.94
C ALA A 127 -1.66 14.71 9.00
N ILE A 128 -0.91 15.68 9.53
CA ILE A 128 -1.43 16.67 10.49
C ILE A 128 -2.54 17.50 9.83
N ALA A 129 -2.35 17.94 8.59
CA ALA A 129 -3.32 18.75 7.86
C ALA A 129 -4.65 18.01 7.66
N ARG A 130 -4.61 16.72 7.32
CA ARG A 130 -5.82 15.89 7.19
C ARG A 130 -6.59 15.78 8.50
N ILE A 131 -5.90 15.57 9.62
CA ILE A 131 -6.55 15.49 10.93
C ILE A 131 -7.18 16.84 11.28
N LYS A 132 -6.45 17.95 11.11
CA LYS A 132 -6.97 19.30 11.36
C LYS A 132 -8.17 19.65 10.48
N ALA A 133 -8.12 19.31 9.19
CA ALA A 133 -9.26 19.49 8.27
C ALA A 133 -10.50 18.70 8.75
N SER A 134 -10.28 17.52 9.32
CA SER A 134 -11.35 16.67 9.85
C SER A 134 -11.87 17.16 11.20
N VAL A 135 -11.04 17.80 12.03
CA VAL A 135 -11.51 18.51 13.23
C VAL A 135 -12.36 19.72 12.84
N ALA A 136 -11.94 20.48 11.81
CA ALA A 136 -12.68 21.64 11.33
C ALA A 136 -13.99 21.28 10.62
N VAL A 137 -14.01 20.16 9.89
CA VAL A 137 -15.18 19.62 9.18
C VAL A 137 -15.33 18.11 9.50
N PRO A 138 -15.97 17.75 10.63
CA PRO A 138 -16.06 16.36 11.09
C PRO A 138 -16.93 15.45 10.23
N ARG A 139 -17.90 16.01 9.51
CA ARG A 139 -18.79 15.27 8.63
C ARG A 139 -18.96 16.05 7.34
N VAL A 140 -18.64 15.41 6.23
CA VAL A 140 -18.84 15.96 4.89
C VAL A 140 -20.15 15.38 4.35
N ARG A 141 -21.16 16.24 4.15
CA ARG A 141 -22.47 15.84 3.62
C ARG A 141 -22.82 16.53 2.32
N THR A 142 -22.23 17.70 2.08
CA THR A 142 -22.48 18.54 0.91
C THR A 142 -21.17 18.88 0.19
N ALA A 143 -21.30 19.40 -1.03
CA ALA A 143 -20.17 19.97 -1.76
C ALA A 143 -19.53 21.16 -1.00
N GLU A 144 -20.32 21.96 -0.28
CA GLU A 144 -19.83 23.07 0.53
C GLU A 144 -18.99 22.59 1.72
N ASP A 145 -19.44 21.56 2.45
CA ASP A 145 -18.66 20.93 3.51
C ASP A 145 -17.33 20.41 2.96
N TRP A 146 -17.38 19.76 1.80
CA TRP A 146 -16.20 19.22 1.14
C TRP A 146 -15.23 20.33 0.73
N GLN A 147 -15.71 21.39 0.08
CA GLN A 147 -14.92 22.55 -0.32
C GLN A 147 -14.26 23.20 0.90
N ARG A 148 -14.98 23.34 2.02
CA ARG A 148 -14.43 23.84 3.28
C ARG A 148 -13.34 22.91 3.83
N LYS A 149 -13.55 21.59 3.81
CA LYS A 149 -12.55 20.60 4.27
C LYS A 149 -11.28 20.67 3.42
N VAL A 150 -11.42 20.78 2.09
CA VAL A 150 -10.30 20.97 1.14
C VAL A 150 -9.56 22.27 1.43
N ALA A 151 -10.26 23.38 1.64
CA ALA A 151 -9.64 24.66 1.93
C ALA A 151 -8.81 24.62 3.23
N VAL A 152 -9.34 24.02 4.29
CA VAL A 152 -8.60 23.84 5.56
C VAL A 152 -7.38 22.94 5.35
N PHE A 153 -7.52 21.82 4.65
CA PHE A 153 -6.40 20.93 4.35
C PHE A 153 -5.29 21.68 3.59
N LEU A 154 -5.63 22.40 2.53
CA LEU A 154 -4.68 23.16 1.73
C LEU A 154 -4.00 24.25 2.54
N GLN A 155 -4.72 24.94 3.44
CA GLN A 155 -4.14 25.93 4.33
C GLN A 155 -3.11 25.30 5.28
N GLU A 156 -3.44 24.15 5.88
CA GLU A 156 -2.56 23.46 6.83
C GLU A 156 -1.39 22.74 6.16
N CYS A 157 -1.52 22.40 4.89
CA CYS A 157 -0.44 21.83 4.07
C CYS A 157 0.58 22.87 3.58
N LYS A 158 0.32 24.17 3.70
CA LYS A 158 1.30 25.22 3.38
C LYS A 158 2.39 25.26 4.46
N GLY A 159 3.58 24.74 4.16
CA GLY A 159 4.73 24.83 5.09
C GLY A 159 5.85 23.79 4.97
N GLY A 160 6.13 23.25 3.78
CA GLY A 160 7.31 22.40 3.56
C GLY A 160 8.37 23.17 2.75
N ASP A 161 9.59 23.26 3.27
CA ASP A 161 10.72 23.92 2.58
C ASP A 161 11.34 22.99 1.50
N ASP A 162 11.79 23.59 0.40
CA ASP A 162 12.69 23.12 -0.67
C ASP A 162 12.42 21.81 -1.47
N SER A 163 11.31 21.10 -1.29
CA SER A 163 10.88 20.02 -2.21
C SER A 163 9.45 20.17 -2.72
N GLN A 164 9.13 21.39 -3.16
CA GLN A 164 7.77 21.83 -3.52
C GLN A 164 6.98 20.82 -4.37
N SER A 165 7.64 20.10 -5.30
CA SER A 165 7.02 19.07 -6.13
C SER A 165 6.63 17.78 -5.39
N ARG A 166 7.49 17.23 -4.52
CA ARG A 166 7.21 15.98 -3.79
C ARG A 166 6.17 16.20 -2.70
N HIS A 167 6.28 17.29 -1.94
CA HIS A 167 5.29 17.66 -0.94
C HIS A 167 3.92 17.89 -1.58
N GLN A 168 3.88 18.59 -2.72
CA GLN A 168 2.65 18.79 -3.48
C GLN A 168 2.06 17.46 -3.95
N ALA A 169 2.85 16.55 -4.53
CA ALA A 169 2.37 15.22 -4.94
C ALA A 169 1.73 14.44 -3.79
N ILE A 170 2.33 14.48 -2.60
CA ILE A 170 1.78 13.80 -1.40
C ILE A 170 0.48 14.46 -0.96
N CYS A 171 0.44 15.80 -0.90
CA CYS A 171 -0.80 16.53 -0.60
C CYS A 171 -1.93 16.18 -1.59
N THR A 172 -1.61 16.09 -2.88
CA THR A 172 -2.54 15.69 -3.94
C THR A 172 -3.07 14.28 -3.71
N ARG A 173 -2.24 13.32 -3.29
CA ARG A 173 -2.67 11.94 -2.98
C ARG A 173 -3.59 11.89 -1.76
N PHE A 174 -3.31 12.66 -0.72
CA PHE A 174 -4.21 12.80 0.43
C PHE A 174 -5.56 13.39 0.02
N LEU A 175 -5.55 14.43 -0.82
CA LEU A 175 -6.78 15.04 -1.34
C LEU A 175 -7.58 14.07 -2.21
N ALA A 176 -6.92 13.28 -3.07
CA ALA A 176 -7.57 12.23 -3.85
C ALA A 176 -8.24 11.19 -2.95
N GLU A 177 -7.56 10.74 -1.88
CA GLU A 177 -8.13 9.79 -0.92
C GLU A 177 -9.32 10.40 -0.17
N MET A 178 -9.19 11.63 0.33
CA MET A 178 -10.28 12.35 1.00
C MET A 178 -11.48 12.61 0.06
N ALA A 179 -11.25 12.88 -1.22
CA ALA A 179 -12.30 13.03 -2.23
C ALA A 179 -13.02 11.72 -2.48
N SER A 180 -12.29 10.60 -2.58
CA SER A 180 -12.87 9.26 -2.70
C SER A 180 -13.77 8.92 -1.51
N GLU A 181 -13.40 9.35 -0.31
CA GLU A 181 -14.23 9.17 0.89
C GLU A 181 -15.48 10.05 0.88
N ALA A 182 -15.35 11.32 0.48
CA ALA A 182 -16.50 12.22 0.32
C ALA A 182 -17.46 11.71 -0.77
N TYR A 183 -16.93 11.20 -1.87
CA TYR A 183 -17.71 10.59 -2.95
C TYR A 183 -18.47 9.35 -2.48
N ALA A 184 -17.80 8.45 -1.76
CA ALA A 184 -18.44 7.27 -1.16
C ALA A 184 -19.52 7.65 -0.13
N ALA A 185 -19.38 8.79 0.55
CA ALA A 185 -20.38 9.35 1.46
C ALA A 185 -21.55 10.06 0.76
N GLY A 186 -21.56 10.14 -0.57
CA GLY A 186 -22.65 10.68 -1.36
C GLY A 186 -22.39 12.06 -2.00
N VAL A 187 -21.23 12.68 -1.77
CA VAL A 187 -20.86 13.96 -2.41
C VAL A 187 -20.33 13.70 -3.81
N ARG A 188 -21.22 13.67 -4.80
CA ARG A 188 -20.90 13.31 -6.19
C ARG A 188 -19.92 14.30 -6.84
N GLU A 189 -19.88 15.53 -6.36
CA GLU A 189 -19.02 16.61 -6.83
C GLU A 189 -17.58 16.54 -6.27
N ALA A 190 -17.25 15.55 -5.43
CA ALA A 190 -16.00 15.54 -4.67
C ALA A 190 -14.74 15.74 -5.54
N PHE A 191 -14.64 15.03 -6.67
CA PHE A 191 -13.51 15.18 -7.59
C PHE A 191 -13.56 16.47 -8.42
N ARG A 192 -14.77 16.98 -8.73
CA ARG A 192 -14.95 18.26 -9.41
C ARG A 192 -14.41 19.42 -8.55
N VAL A 193 -14.70 19.40 -7.25
CA VAL A 193 -14.21 20.41 -6.30
C VAL A 193 -12.68 20.43 -6.23
N LEU A 194 -11.99 19.29 -6.39
CA LEU A 194 -10.53 19.27 -6.49
C LEU A 194 -10.03 20.04 -7.72
N ASN A 195 -10.65 19.81 -8.88
CA ASN A 195 -10.29 20.52 -10.13
C ASN A 195 -10.54 22.04 -9.99
N GLU A 196 -11.67 22.43 -9.40
CA GLU A 196 -12.03 23.84 -9.17
C GLU A 196 -11.07 24.53 -8.19
N ALA A 197 -10.50 23.77 -7.25
CA ALA A 197 -9.44 24.24 -6.35
C ALA A 197 -8.04 24.29 -7.01
N GLY A 198 -7.93 23.99 -8.31
CA GLY A 198 -6.67 24.00 -9.06
C GLY A 198 -5.75 22.81 -8.77
N ILE A 199 -6.29 21.71 -8.24
CA ILE A 199 -5.52 20.51 -7.92
C ILE A 199 -5.46 19.60 -9.15
N ASP A 200 -4.31 19.53 -9.80
CA ASP A 200 -4.02 18.62 -10.90
C ASP A 200 -3.69 17.22 -10.38
N TRP A 201 -4.72 16.46 -10.01
CA TRP A 201 -4.57 15.08 -9.54
C TRP A 201 -4.44 14.08 -10.68
N GLN A 202 -4.83 14.45 -11.91
CA GLN A 202 -4.74 13.58 -13.08
C GLN A 202 -3.30 13.34 -13.53
N SER A 203 -2.40 14.33 -13.32
CA SER A 203 -0.99 14.21 -13.67
C SER A 203 -0.15 13.42 -12.66
N ASP A 204 -0.61 13.27 -11.41
CA ASP A 204 -0.01 12.34 -10.44
C ASP A 204 -0.63 10.94 -10.62
N SER A 205 0.17 10.00 -11.11
CA SER A 205 -0.29 8.63 -11.42
C SER A 205 -0.93 7.92 -10.22
N VAL A 206 -0.42 8.17 -9.02
CA VAL A 206 -0.94 7.55 -7.78
C VAL A 206 -2.26 8.19 -7.39
N ALA A 207 -2.38 9.52 -7.43
CA ALA A 207 -3.63 10.22 -7.16
C ALA A 207 -4.73 9.83 -8.16
N SER A 208 -4.39 9.76 -9.45
CA SER A 208 -5.29 9.25 -10.49
C SER A 208 -5.78 7.83 -10.19
N TRP A 209 -4.88 6.92 -9.77
CA TRP A 209 -5.28 5.57 -9.33
C TRP A 209 -6.19 5.59 -8.09
N ILE A 210 -5.91 6.43 -7.09
CA ILE A 210 -6.76 6.55 -5.90
C ILE A 210 -8.18 6.99 -6.27
N VAL A 211 -8.31 7.95 -7.20
CA VAL A 211 -9.60 8.43 -7.70
C VAL A 211 -10.34 7.32 -8.44
N GLU A 212 -9.68 6.62 -9.36
CA GLU A 212 -10.24 5.49 -10.08
C GLU A 212 -10.77 4.42 -9.12
N LEU A 213 -9.96 3.98 -8.15
CA LEU A 213 -10.38 2.98 -7.17
C LEU A 213 -11.50 3.49 -6.26
N GLY A 214 -11.50 4.79 -5.93
CA GLY A 214 -12.48 5.43 -5.06
C GLY A 214 -13.88 5.54 -5.65
N GLN A 215 -13.99 5.59 -6.98
CA GLN A 215 -15.28 5.65 -7.68
C GLN A 215 -16.02 4.31 -7.74
N ARG A 216 -15.33 3.21 -7.41
CA ARG A 216 -15.84 1.84 -7.50
C ARG A 216 -16.29 1.32 -6.14
N THR A 217 -17.35 0.51 -6.14
CA THR A 217 -17.74 -0.30 -4.97
C THR A 217 -16.65 -1.31 -4.63
N GLY A 218 -16.71 -1.92 -3.44
CA GLY A 218 -15.74 -2.95 -3.03
C GLY A 218 -15.65 -4.13 -4.01
N GLN A 219 -16.78 -4.57 -4.55
CA GLN A 219 -16.86 -5.65 -5.54
C GLN A 219 -16.22 -5.22 -6.88
N GLU A 220 -16.69 -4.11 -7.46
CA GLU A 220 -16.17 -3.59 -8.73
C GLU A 220 -14.67 -3.30 -8.67
N ARG A 221 -14.20 -2.81 -7.52
CA ARG A 221 -12.78 -2.54 -7.28
C ARG A 221 -11.97 -3.84 -7.34
N ALA A 222 -12.40 -4.87 -6.61
CA ALA A 222 -11.69 -6.15 -6.56
C ALA A 222 -11.68 -6.83 -7.95
N GLU A 223 -12.80 -6.81 -8.67
CA GLU A 223 -12.91 -7.35 -10.02
C GLU A 223 -12.01 -6.60 -11.02
N TRP A 224 -12.00 -5.27 -10.96
CA TRP A 224 -11.18 -4.44 -11.84
C TRP A 224 -9.68 -4.67 -11.59
N LEU A 225 -9.26 -4.75 -10.32
CA LEU A 225 -7.88 -5.06 -9.95
C LEU A 225 -7.48 -6.47 -10.40
N LEU A 226 -8.35 -7.47 -10.18
CA LEU A 226 -8.11 -8.84 -10.64
C LEU A 226 -7.99 -8.91 -12.17
N ALA A 227 -8.85 -8.20 -12.91
CA ALA A 227 -8.80 -8.14 -14.37
C ALA A 227 -7.44 -7.60 -14.86
N ARG A 228 -6.86 -6.62 -14.18
CA ARG A 228 -5.52 -6.12 -14.49
C ARG A 228 -4.45 -7.17 -14.26
N LEU A 229 -4.48 -7.83 -13.10
CA LEU A 229 -3.53 -8.92 -12.77
C LEU A 229 -3.63 -10.09 -13.77
N ARG A 230 -4.84 -10.41 -14.27
CA ARG A 230 -5.08 -11.43 -15.30
C ARG A 230 -4.37 -11.15 -16.62
N THR A 231 -4.10 -9.89 -16.95
CA THR A 231 -3.38 -9.53 -18.18
C THR A 231 -1.87 -9.56 -18.04
N ALA A 232 -1.35 -9.68 -16.82
CA ALA A 232 0.09 -9.62 -16.57
C ALA A 232 0.83 -10.77 -17.26
N THR A 233 1.95 -10.42 -17.90
CA THR A 233 2.91 -11.34 -18.52
C THR A 233 4.28 -11.30 -17.84
N ALA A 234 4.51 -10.31 -16.98
CA ALA A 234 5.70 -10.17 -16.14
C ALA A 234 5.31 -9.44 -14.84
N ILE A 235 6.05 -9.72 -13.75
CA ILE A 235 5.90 -8.97 -12.50
C ILE A 235 6.61 -7.62 -12.67
N ARG A 236 5.87 -6.52 -12.47
CA ARG A 236 6.38 -5.15 -12.56
C ARG A 236 6.09 -4.40 -11.28
N ALA A 237 6.84 -3.33 -11.04
CA ALA A 237 6.73 -2.53 -9.82
C ALA A 237 5.30 -2.03 -9.59
N GLU A 238 4.60 -1.59 -10.64
CA GLU A 238 3.25 -1.06 -10.58
C GLU A 238 2.22 -2.10 -10.10
N LEU A 239 2.47 -3.40 -10.36
CA LEU A 239 1.56 -4.46 -9.94
C LEU A 239 1.50 -4.64 -8.44
N TYR A 240 2.54 -4.24 -7.70
CA TYR A 240 2.52 -4.31 -6.24
C TYR A 240 1.51 -3.33 -5.62
N TYR A 241 1.24 -2.20 -6.28
CA TYR A 241 0.12 -1.34 -5.90
C TYR A 241 -1.21 -2.05 -6.13
N ASP A 242 -1.38 -2.67 -7.31
CA ASP A 242 -2.59 -3.44 -7.64
C ASP A 242 -2.81 -4.61 -6.66
N LEU A 243 -1.75 -5.35 -6.31
CA LEU A 243 -1.78 -6.44 -5.33
C LEU A 243 -2.20 -5.96 -3.95
N GLN A 244 -1.63 -4.86 -3.47
CA GLN A 244 -1.98 -4.33 -2.15
C GLN A 244 -3.39 -3.76 -2.11
N ALA A 245 -3.81 -3.03 -3.16
CA ALA A 245 -5.17 -2.51 -3.27
C ALA A 245 -6.21 -3.65 -3.34
N LEU A 246 -5.84 -4.77 -3.98
CA LEU A 246 -6.69 -5.96 -4.02
C LEU A 246 -6.74 -6.63 -2.66
N ALA A 247 -5.60 -6.74 -1.96
CA ALA A 247 -5.56 -7.30 -0.61
C ALA A 247 -6.39 -6.48 0.39
N ASP A 248 -6.41 -5.15 0.25
CA ASP A 248 -7.24 -4.25 1.06
C ASP A 248 -8.75 -4.46 0.83
N CYS A 249 -9.17 -5.17 -0.23
CA CYS A 249 -10.57 -5.57 -0.45
C CYS A 249 -10.99 -6.80 0.40
N GLY A 250 -10.08 -7.41 1.15
CA GLY A 250 -10.39 -8.43 2.17
C GLY A 250 -11.06 -9.68 1.62
N GLU A 251 -12.15 -10.12 2.25
CA GLU A 251 -12.85 -11.38 1.93
C GLU A 251 -13.32 -11.44 0.46
N ILE A 252 -13.72 -10.31 -0.13
CA ILE A 252 -14.10 -10.22 -1.55
C ILE A 252 -12.93 -10.69 -2.43
N ALA A 253 -11.73 -10.20 -2.15
CA ALA A 253 -10.54 -10.57 -2.90
C ALA A 253 -10.16 -12.04 -2.69
N VAL A 254 -10.30 -12.58 -1.48
CA VAL A 254 -10.02 -14.00 -1.20
C VAL A 254 -10.83 -14.92 -2.13
N LYS A 255 -12.15 -14.70 -2.20
CA LYS A 255 -13.05 -15.50 -3.05
C LYS A 255 -12.65 -15.42 -4.53
N LEU A 256 -12.41 -14.20 -5.02
CA LEU A 256 -12.03 -13.96 -6.41
C LEU A 256 -10.66 -14.57 -6.77
N LEU A 257 -9.67 -14.46 -5.89
CA LEU A 257 -8.32 -14.99 -6.10
C LEU A 257 -8.31 -16.52 -6.08
N MET A 258 -9.03 -17.15 -5.15
CA MET A 258 -9.14 -18.61 -5.11
C MET A 258 -9.84 -19.16 -6.36
N GLY A 259 -10.92 -18.52 -6.82
CA GLY A 259 -11.57 -18.89 -8.08
C GLY A 259 -10.65 -18.71 -9.29
N TRP A 260 -9.89 -17.61 -9.34
CA TRP A 260 -8.91 -17.39 -10.41
C TRP A 260 -7.79 -18.46 -10.41
N TRP A 261 -7.35 -18.92 -9.24
CA TRP A 261 -6.37 -20.00 -9.17
C TRP A 261 -6.91 -21.31 -9.76
N GLU A 262 -8.17 -21.65 -9.54
CA GLU A 262 -8.80 -22.84 -10.12
C GLU A 262 -8.84 -22.75 -11.65
N GLU A 263 -9.20 -21.60 -12.21
CA GLU A 263 -9.16 -21.33 -13.66
C GLU A 263 -7.75 -21.51 -14.24
N LEU A 264 -6.72 -20.97 -13.55
CA LEU A 264 -5.31 -21.12 -13.95
C LEU A 264 -4.85 -22.58 -13.89
N SER A 265 -5.37 -23.34 -12.91
CA SER A 265 -5.06 -24.76 -12.73
C SER A 265 -5.64 -25.62 -13.84
N GLN A 266 -6.89 -25.36 -14.23
CA GLN A 266 -7.54 -26.04 -15.37
C GLN A 266 -6.81 -25.71 -16.68
N SER A 267 -6.44 -24.44 -16.90
CA SER A 267 -5.79 -23.98 -18.14
C SER A 267 -4.38 -24.57 -18.35
N ALA A 268 -3.68 -24.98 -17.28
CA ALA A 268 -2.34 -25.58 -17.40
C ALA A 268 -2.38 -27.04 -17.86
N THR A 269 -3.50 -27.76 -17.66
CA THR A 269 -3.62 -29.17 -18.05
C THR A 269 -3.65 -29.40 -19.56
N SER A 270 -3.81 -28.34 -20.38
CA SER A 270 -3.81 -28.39 -21.85
C SER A 270 -2.42 -28.23 -22.51
N ASN A 271 -1.35 -28.71 -21.87
CA ASN A 271 -0.01 -28.88 -22.46
C ASN A 271 0.73 -27.60 -22.91
N THR A 272 0.42 -26.44 -22.33
CA THR A 272 1.24 -25.22 -22.48
C THR A 272 1.42 -24.53 -21.14
N ASP A 273 2.46 -24.91 -20.40
CA ASP A 273 3.01 -24.09 -19.31
C ASP A 273 3.62 -22.82 -19.91
N SER A 274 2.75 -21.87 -20.25
CA SER A 274 3.15 -20.54 -20.70
C SER A 274 3.79 -19.80 -19.51
N PRO A 275 4.94 -19.13 -19.68
CA PRO A 275 5.53 -18.26 -18.65
C PRO A 275 4.54 -17.25 -18.05
N ALA A 276 3.52 -16.84 -18.82
CA ALA A 276 2.47 -15.96 -18.33
C ALA A 276 1.55 -16.61 -17.28
N ILE A 277 1.28 -17.92 -17.37
CA ILE A 277 0.48 -18.66 -16.38
C ILE A 277 1.23 -18.72 -15.05
N GLU A 278 2.54 -18.99 -15.07
CA GLU A 278 3.36 -19.00 -13.86
C GLU A 278 3.46 -17.62 -13.21
N VAL A 279 3.61 -16.55 -14.00
CA VAL A 279 3.55 -15.17 -13.48
C VAL A 279 2.22 -14.89 -12.80
N ARG A 280 1.09 -15.29 -13.41
CA ARG A 280 -0.25 -15.06 -12.85
C ARG A 280 -0.50 -15.87 -11.58
N ARG A 281 -0.02 -17.12 -11.52
CA ARG A 281 -0.02 -17.94 -10.30
C ARG A 281 0.78 -17.27 -9.18
N ALA A 282 1.96 -16.77 -9.49
CA ALA A 282 2.78 -16.03 -8.52
C ALA A 282 2.04 -14.79 -7.98
N LEU A 283 1.45 -13.98 -8.86
CA LEU A 283 0.65 -12.81 -8.48
C LEU A 283 -0.55 -13.19 -7.61
N CYS A 284 -1.24 -14.28 -7.94
CA CYS A 284 -2.37 -14.78 -7.16
C CYS A 284 -1.95 -15.15 -5.73
N LEU A 285 -0.86 -15.93 -5.56
CA LEU A 285 -0.35 -16.29 -4.24
C LEU A 285 0.16 -15.08 -3.46
N GLN A 286 0.84 -14.15 -4.13
CA GLN A 286 1.30 -12.89 -3.54
C GLN A 286 0.13 -12.04 -3.02
N ALA A 287 -0.96 -11.92 -3.79
CA ALA A 287 -2.15 -11.21 -3.36
C ALA A 287 -2.79 -11.88 -2.13
N LEU A 288 -2.95 -13.21 -2.15
CA LEU A 288 -3.51 -13.98 -1.03
C LEU A 288 -2.64 -13.87 0.22
N ALA A 289 -1.31 -13.90 0.08
CA ALA A 289 -0.38 -13.77 1.19
C ALA A 289 -0.43 -12.40 1.87
N ALA A 290 -0.93 -11.36 1.19
CA ALA A 290 -1.12 -10.03 1.76
C ALA A 290 -2.47 -9.83 2.46
N ILE A 291 -3.38 -10.81 2.38
CA ILE A 291 -4.68 -10.74 3.03
C ILE A 291 -4.63 -11.43 4.38
N ASP A 292 -4.94 -10.68 5.44
CA ASP A 292 -5.11 -11.24 6.79
C ASP A 292 -6.44 -12.00 6.90
N HIS A 293 -6.49 -13.20 6.31
CA HIS A 293 -7.67 -14.06 6.29
C HIS A 293 -7.27 -15.54 6.44
N PRO A 294 -7.91 -16.31 7.35
CA PRO A 294 -7.54 -17.70 7.61
C PRO A 294 -7.53 -18.58 6.35
N ALA A 295 -8.55 -18.45 5.50
CA ALA A 295 -8.61 -19.22 4.25
C ALA A 295 -7.49 -18.85 3.26
N ALA A 296 -7.10 -17.56 3.20
CA ALA A 296 -6.01 -17.13 2.33
C ALA A 296 -4.67 -17.69 2.82
N ARG A 297 -4.46 -17.68 4.15
CA ARG A 297 -3.28 -18.26 4.79
C ARG A 297 -3.16 -19.76 4.50
N ALA A 298 -4.21 -20.53 4.80
CA ALA A 298 -4.23 -21.97 4.55
C ALA A 298 -4.01 -22.30 3.07
N PHE A 299 -4.53 -21.46 2.17
CA PHE A 299 -4.34 -21.61 0.74
C PHE A 299 -2.87 -21.39 0.33
N VAL A 300 -2.25 -20.31 0.82
CA VAL A 300 -0.85 -20.01 0.54
C VAL A 300 0.06 -21.10 1.11
N GLU A 301 -0.16 -21.56 2.34
CA GLU A 301 0.60 -22.66 2.96
C GLU A 301 0.54 -23.92 2.09
N LYS A 302 -0.66 -24.31 1.64
CA LYS A 302 -0.86 -25.49 0.78
C LYS A 302 -0.13 -25.40 -0.57
N HIS A 303 -0.11 -24.22 -1.19
CA HIS A 303 0.32 -24.06 -2.59
C HIS A 303 1.69 -23.41 -2.77
N ALA A 304 2.29 -22.86 -1.72
CA ALA A 304 3.63 -22.27 -1.76
C ALA A 304 4.75 -23.34 -1.79
N GLU A 305 4.58 -24.44 -1.06
CA GLU A 305 5.56 -25.53 -0.98
C GLU A 305 5.77 -26.25 -2.32
N GLU A 306 4.68 -26.41 -3.09
CA GLU A 306 4.68 -27.17 -4.34
C GLU A 306 5.47 -26.51 -5.49
N ARG A 307 5.81 -25.22 -5.40
CA ARG A 307 6.23 -24.46 -6.59
C ARG A 307 7.57 -23.74 -6.55
N GLN A 308 8.34 -23.76 -5.45
CA GLN A 308 9.54 -22.91 -5.28
C GLN A 308 9.30 -21.47 -5.79
N LEU A 309 8.05 -21.00 -5.72
CA LEU A 309 7.70 -19.69 -6.21
C LEU A 309 8.37 -18.73 -5.25
N PHE A 310 9.15 -17.82 -5.81
CA PHE A 310 9.88 -16.74 -5.15
C PHE A 310 8.90 -15.74 -4.49
N LEU A 311 8.09 -16.25 -3.59
CA LEU A 311 7.44 -15.51 -2.55
C LEU A 311 8.59 -15.08 -1.64
N ALA A 312 8.70 -13.78 -1.36
CA ALA A 312 9.12 -13.42 -0.02
C ALA A 312 8.14 -14.19 0.89
N GLN A 313 8.59 -15.33 1.44
CA GLN A 313 7.70 -16.19 2.22
C GLN A 313 6.96 -15.30 3.22
N PRO A 314 5.63 -15.46 3.40
CA PRO A 314 4.98 -14.80 4.52
C PRO A 314 5.80 -15.14 5.76
N LEU A 315 6.42 -14.13 6.36
CA LEU A 315 7.18 -14.30 7.59
C LEU A 315 6.19 -14.88 8.60
N GLU A 316 6.55 -16.00 9.24
CA GLU A 316 5.64 -16.89 9.98
C GLU A 316 4.46 -16.14 10.63
N GLY A 317 3.26 -16.37 10.12
CA GLY A 317 2.01 -15.85 10.71
C GLY A 317 1.62 -14.42 10.35
N CYS A 318 2.35 -13.71 9.47
CA CYS A 318 2.08 -12.30 9.15
C CYS A 318 1.77 -12.05 7.67
N PRO A 319 0.76 -11.20 7.36
CA PRO A 319 0.45 -10.83 5.98
C PRO A 319 1.63 -10.11 5.33
N MET A 320 1.86 -10.42 4.05
CA MET A 320 2.76 -9.63 3.22
C MET A 320 2.27 -8.19 3.11
N VAL A 321 3.20 -7.24 3.11
CA VAL A 321 2.92 -5.84 2.81
C VAL A 321 3.70 -5.46 1.57
N PHE A 322 2.99 -5.15 0.49
CA PHE A 322 3.61 -4.44 -0.60
C PHE A 322 3.60 -2.97 -0.20
N THR A 323 4.77 -2.37 -0.02
CA THR A 323 4.89 -1.00 0.46
C THR A 323 4.37 -0.02 -0.60
N SER A 324 3.05 0.15 -0.60
CA SER A 324 2.28 1.05 -1.45
C SER A 324 1.99 2.37 -0.75
N SER A 325 2.86 2.79 0.16
CA SER A 325 2.63 3.98 0.97
C SER A 325 3.00 5.22 0.14
N TYR A 326 2.11 5.56 -0.79
CA TYR A 326 2.05 6.74 -1.65
C TYR A 326 3.37 7.18 -2.29
#